data_AF-A0A094ITB1-F1
#
_entry.id   AF-A0A094ITB1-F1
#
_cell.length_a   1.000
_cell.length_b   1.000
_cell.length_c   1.000
_cell.angle_alpha   90.00
_cell.angle_beta   90.00
_cell.angle_gamma   90.00
#
_symmetry.space_group_name_H-M   'P 1'
#
loop_
_entity.id
_entity.type
_entity.pdbx_description
1 polymer ?
#
loop_
_entity_poly.entity_id
_entity_poly.type
_entity_poly.pdbx_seq_one_letter_code
_entity_poly.pdbx_strand_id
1 'polypeptide(L)'
;MATATPDPVFKVALLIYNGVDVHDFTGPFKIFSYASFNEKTGHGSPLFDFDSIAQSEVMRTKTQLRVLCNLEEATIKLDSCDIFLVPGGPPDVTTPLWQSKSTEL
;
A
#
# COMPACT_ATOMS: atom_id res chain seq x y z
N MET A 1 20.84 -32.66 -2.68
CA MET A 1 20.68 -31.22 -2.95
C MET A 1 19.32 -30.81 -2.41
N ALA A 2 19.26 -30.20 -1.22
CA ALA A 2 17.99 -29.68 -0.71
C ALA A 2 17.66 -28.40 -1.50
N THR A 3 16.55 -28.40 -2.23
CA THR A 3 16.03 -27.21 -2.89
C THR A 3 15.55 -26.26 -1.79
N ALA A 4 16.23 -25.13 -1.61
CA ALA A 4 15.77 -24.09 -0.71
C ALA A 4 14.35 -23.67 -1.15
N THR A 5 13.39 -23.76 -0.23
CA THR A 5 12.04 -23.24 -0.45
C THR A 5 12.17 -21.73 -0.68
N PRO A 6 11.52 -21.15 -1.70
CA PRO A 6 11.55 -19.70 -1.89
C PRO A 6 11.09 -19.01 -0.61
N ASP A 7 11.76 -17.93 -0.21
CA ASP A 7 11.30 -17.12 0.91
C ASP A 7 9.88 -16.63 0.61
N PRO A 8 8.96 -16.66 1.59
CA PRO A 8 7.59 -16.22 1.37
C PRO A 8 7.57 -14.72 1.03
N VAL A 9 6.82 -14.38 -0.03
CA VAL A 9 6.57 -12.99 -0.44
C VAL A 9 5.39 -12.48 0.37
N PHE A 10 5.59 -11.39 1.11
CA PHE A 10 4.52 -10.75 1.88
C PHE A 10 3.74 -9.78 1.01
N LYS A 11 2.42 -9.94 0.95
CA LYS A 11 1.51 -9.06 0.22
C LYS A 11 1.11 -7.87 1.08
N VAL A 12 1.38 -6.66 0.58
CA VAL A 12 1.12 -5.40 1.25
C VAL A 12 0.08 -4.61 0.47
N ALA A 13 -1.09 -4.41 1.07
CA ALA A 13 -2.09 -3.48 0.55
C ALA A 13 -1.88 -2.09 1.17
N LEU A 14 -1.85 -1.06 0.32
CA LEU A 14 -1.71 0.34 0.70
C LEU A 14 -2.99 1.10 0.37
N LEU A 15 -3.69 1.58 1.40
CA LEU A 15 -4.86 2.44 1.20
C LEU A 15 -4.43 3.83 0.72
N ILE A 16 -4.97 4.27 -0.40
CA ILE A 16 -4.81 5.63 -0.93
C ILE A 16 -6.18 6.31 -1.02
N TYR A 17 -6.29 7.47 -0.36
CA TYR A 17 -7.49 8.29 -0.33
C TYR A 17 -7.19 9.75 -0.68
N ASN A 18 -8.22 10.52 -1.02
CA ASN A 18 -8.05 11.93 -1.36
C ASN A 18 -7.63 12.72 -0.11
N GLY A 19 -6.56 13.51 -0.24
CA GLY A 19 -5.98 14.28 0.86
C GLY A 19 -4.98 13.51 1.71
N VAL A 20 -4.63 12.27 1.33
CA VAL A 20 -3.59 11.48 2.02
C VAL A 20 -2.27 12.26 2.12
N ASP A 21 -1.58 12.12 3.26
CA ASP A 21 -0.25 12.70 3.43
C ASP A 21 0.80 11.84 2.69
N VAL A 22 1.60 12.49 1.86
CA VAL A 22 2.65 11.83 1.06
C VAL A 22 3.66 11.14 1.95
N HIS A 23 4.00 11.75 3.08
CA HIS A 23 5.03 11.23 3.96
C HIS A 23 4.61 9.93 4.65
N ASP A 24 3.31 9.75 4.87
CA ASP A 24 2.77 8.63 5.62
C ASP A 24 2.80 7.32 4.83
N PHE A 25 2.74 7.37 3.49
CA PHE A 25 2.88 6.16 2.65
C PHE A 25 4.24 6.02 1.98
N THR A 26 4.93 7.11 1.66
CA THR A 26 6.26 7.02 1.00
C THR A 26 7.36 6.51 1.93
N GLY A 27 7.25 6.78 3.23
CA GLY A 27 8.18 6.26 4.25
C GLY A 27 8.18 4.73 4.29
N PRO A 28 7.05 4.08 4.60
CA PRO A 28 6.92 2.63 4.56
C PRO A 28 7.29 2.04 3.19
N PHE A 29 6.80 2.63 2.09
CA PHE A 29 7.11 2.16 0.74
C PHE A 29 8.62 2.09 0.47
N LYS A 30 9.37 3.12 0.91
CA LYS A 30 10.84 3.13 0.80
C LYS A 30 11.49 2.02 1.62
N ILE A 31 11.05 1.82 2.86
CA ILE A 31 11.61 0.79 3.76
C ILE A 31 11.41 -0.60 3.15
N PHE A 32 10.18 -0.91 2.74
CA PHE A 32 9.85 -2.22 2.19
C PHE A 32 10.52 -2.46 0.84
N SER A 33 10.55 -1.45 -0.03
CA SER A 33 11.29 -1.53 -1.30
C SER A 33 12.77 -1.84 -1.03
N TYR A 34 13.41 -1.11 -0.12
CA TYR A 34 14.82 -1.33 0.19
C TYR A 34 15.07 -2.71 0.81
N ALA A 35 14.19 -3.17 1.71
CA ALA A 35 14.26 -4.49 2.31
C ALA A 35 14.10 -5.62 1.27
N SER A 36 13.27 -5.41 0.24
CA SER A 36 13.12 -6.34 -0.89
C SER A 36 14.38 -6.49 -1.75
N PHE A 37 15.30 -5.51 -1.74
CA PHE A 37 16.50 -5.46 -2.60
C PHE A 37 17.84 -5.75 -1.89
N ASN A 38 17.85 -6.44 -0.73
CA ASN A 38 19.07 -6.72 0.02
C ASN A 38 20.11 -7.55 -0.79
N GLU A 39 21.41 -7.27 -0.62
CA GLU A 39 22.56 -7.82 -1.40
C GLU A 39 22.61 -9.36 -1.50
N LYS A 40 21.96 -10.09 -0.59
CA LYS A 40 21.83 -11.56 -0.68
C LYS A 40 20.92 -12.04 -1.80
N THR A 41 19.91 -11.27 -2.20
CA THR A 41 18.96 -11.68 -3.24
C THR A 41 19.42 -11.25 -4.62
N GLY A 42 20.24 -10.20 -4.76
CA GLY A 42 20.97 -9.91 -5.99
C GLY A 42 20.14 -9.89 -7.28
N HIS A 43 18.82 -9.63 -7.21
CA HIS A 43 17.75 -9.79 -8.25
C HIS A 43 16.79 -10.99 -8.06
N GLY A 44 16.70 -11.59 -6.88
CA GLY A 44 15.67 -12.57 -6.52
C GLY A 44 14.27 -11.94 -6.37
N SER A 45 13.25 -12.79 -6.20
CA SER A 45 11.87 -12.35 -5.96
C SER A 45 11.81 -11.37 -4.77
N PRO A 46 11.02 -10.28 -4.87
CA PRO A 46 10.93 -9.29 -3.82
C PRO A 46 10.34 -9.91 -2.55
N LEU A 47 10.82 -9.48 -1.38
CA LEU A 47 10.29 -9.93 -0.08
C LEU A 47 8.87 -9.37 0.18
N PHE A 48 8.57 -8.20 -0.40
CA PHE A 48 7.28 -7.52 -0.27
C PHE A 48 6.71 -7.20 -1.65
N ASP A 49 5.44 -7.53 -1.86
CA ASP A 49 4.66 -7.18 -3.05
C ASP A 49 3.62 -6.11 -2.68
N PHE A 50 3.55 -5.02 -3.46
CA PHE A 50 2.77 -3.83 -3.12
C PHE A 50 1.60 -3.63 -4.07
N ASP A 51 0.44 -3.43 -3.48
CA ASP A 51 -0.76 -3.02 -4.19
C ASP A 51 -1.43 -1.83 -3.55
N SER A 52 -1.98 -0.96 -4.40
CA SER A 52 -2.79 0.17 -3.94
C SER A 52 -4.27 -0.21 -3.90
N ILE A 53 -4.95 0.21 -2.84
CA ILE A 53 -6.40 0.15 -2.69
C ILE A 53 -6.90 1.59 -2.70
N ALA A 54 -7.79 1.92 -3.62
CA ALA A 54 -8.29 3.28 -3.78
C ALA A 54 -9.73 3.28 -4.31
N GLN A 55 -10.43 4.42 -4.14
CA GLN A 55 -11.77 4.63 -4.70
C GLN A 55 -11.74 4.98 -6.19
N SER A 56 -10.62 5.51 -6.69
CA SER A 56 -10.44 5.89 -8.10
C SER A 56 -9.03 5.55 -8.59
N GLU A 57 -8.86 5.43 -9.91
CA GLU A 57 -7.55 5.20 -10.54
C GLU A 57 -6.59 6.36 -10.31
N VAL A 58 -7.12 7.56 -10.03
CA VAL A 58 -6.31 8.75 -9.78
C VAL A 58 -6.77 9.40 -8.49
N MET A 59 -5.90 9.31 -7.48
CA MET A 59 -6.11 9.95 -6.18
C MET A 59 -5.23 11.19 -6.05
N ARG A 60 -5.67 12.16 -5.25
CA ARG A 60 -4.89 13.38 -4.98
C ARG A 60 -4.37 13.38 -3.55
N THR A 61 -3.09 13.64 -3.39
CA THR A 61 -2.48 13.85 -2.08
C THR A 61 -2.86 15.22 -1.52
N LYS A 62 -2.56 15.47 -0.24
CA LYS A 62 -2.70 16.81 0.37
C LYS A 62 -2.01 17.91 -0.45
N THR A 63 -0.85 17.61 -1.02
CA THR A 63 -0.05 18.53 -1.85
C THR A 63 -0.48 18.58 -3.31
N GLN A 64 -1.64 18.00 -3.66
CA GLN A 64 -2.20 17.94 -5.01
C GLN A 64 -1.37 17.11 -6.01
N LEU A 65 -0.46 16.26 -5.52
CA LEU A 65 0.19 15.26 -6.37
C LEU A 65 -0.83 14.19 -6.75
N ARG A 66 -0.71 13.67 -7.97
CA ARG A 66 -1.55 12.59 -8.48
C ARG A 66 -0.89 11.25 -8.21
N VAL A 67 -1.62 10.34 -7.59
CA VAL A 67 -1.22 8.95 -7.37
C VAL A 67 -2.07 8.07 -8.27
N LEU A 68 -1.42 7.28 -9.13
CA LEU A 68 -2.09 6.29 -9.97
C LEU A 68 -2.31 5.02 -9.14
N CYS A 69 -3.54 4.54 -9.09
CA CYS A 69 -3.95 3.39 -8.29
C CYS A 69 -4.59 2.32 -9.19
N ASN A 70 -4.44 1.04 -8.84
CA ASN A 70 -5.06 -0.05 -9.57
C ASN A 70 -6.41 -0.42 -8.94
N LEU A 71 -7.51 -0.23 -9.66
CA LEU A 71 -8.86 -0.43 -9.12
C LEU A 71 -9.36 -1.88 -9.22
N GLU A 72 -9.06 -2.58 -10.30
CA GLU A 72 -9.67 -3.90 -10.58
C GLU A 72 -9.30 -4.96 -9.54
N GLU A 73 -8.19 -4.74 -8.83
CA GLU A 73 -7.64 -5.71 -7.89
C GLU A 73 -7.89 -5.32 -6.41
N ALA A 74 -8.29 -4.08 -6.14
CA ALA A 74 -8.31 -3.50 -4.80
C ALA A 74 -9.26 -4.23 -3.83
N THR A 75 -10.47 -4.58 -4.28
CA THR A 75 -11.49 -5.23 -3.44
C THR A 75 -11.20 -6.72 -3.20
N ILE A 76 -10.58 -7.38 -4.18
CA ILE A 76 -10.26 -8.83 -4.13
C ILE A 76 -9.01 -9.07 -3.26
N LYS A 77 -8.16 -8.06 -3.09
CA LYS A 77 -6.84 -8.22 -2.47
C LYS A 77 -6.86 -8.28 -0.95
N LEU A 78 -7.79 -7.62 -0.25
CA LEU A 78 -7.76 -7.50 1.22
C LEU A 78 -7.68 -8.84 1.97
N ASP A 79 -8.50 -9.82 1.59
CA ASP A 79 -8.50 -11.16 2.22
C ASP A 79 -7.21 -11.94 1.97
N SER A 80 -6.43 -11.53 0.96
CA SER A 80 -5.19 -12.18 0.54
C SER A 80 -3.93 -11.43 0.99
N CYS A 81 -4.07 -10.28 1.66
CA CYS A 81 -2.95 -9.45 2.10
C CYS A 81 -2.44 -9.88 3.48
N ASP A 82 -1.13 -9.91 3.64
CA ASP A 82 -0.47 -10.17 4.93
C ASP A 82 -0.38 -8.89 5.77
N ILE A 83 -0.26 -7.74 5.10
CA ILE A 83 -0.12 -6.43 5.72
C ILE A 83 -1.08 -5.44 5.04
N PHE A 84 -1.90 -4.76 5.83
CA PHE A 84 -2.71 -3.64 5.36
C PHE A 84 -2.18 -2.33 5.95
N LEU A 85 -1.74 -1.43 5.09
CA LEU A 85 -1.18 -0.13 5.45
C LEU A 85 -2.23 0.96 5.25
N VAL A 86 -2.58 1.62 6.35
CA VAL A 86 -3.50 2.76 6.37
C VAL A 86 -2.71 4.01 6.71
N PRO A 87 -2.42 4.88 5.73
CA PRO A 87 -1.70 6.12 5.99
C PRO A 87 -2.51 7.06 6.87
N GLY A 88 -1.79 7.79 7.72
CA GLY A 88 -2.34 8.95 8.40
C GLY A 88 -2.69 10.08 7.42
N GLY A 89 -3.29 11.11 7.99
CA GLY A 89 -3.68 12.30 7.27
C GLY A 89 -4.21 13.34 8.25
N PRO A 90 -4.27 14.61 7.82
CA PRO A 90 -4.76 15.67 8.70
C PRO A 90 -6.23 15.40 9.10
N PRO A 91 -6.65 15.85 10.31
CA PRO A 91 -7.96 15.49 10.86
C PRO A 91 -9.14 15.87 9.96
N ASP A 92 -9.05 16.95 9.19
CA ASP A 92 -10.06 17.38 8.23
C ASP A 92 -10.27 16.39 7.08
N VAL A 93 -9.26 15.58 6.77
CA VAL A 93 -9.33 14.50 5.76
C VAL A 93 -9.72 13.17 6.41
N THR A 94 -9.13 12.81 7.54
CA THR A 94 -9.34 11.49 8.14
C THR A 94 -10.64 11.39 8.94
N THR A 95 -11.07 12.48 9.58
CA THR A 95 -12.30 12.50 10.40
C THR A 95 -13.56 12.18 9.60
N PRO A 96 -13.81 12.78 8.43
CA PRO A 96 -14.94 12.41 7.59
C PRO A 96 -14.92 10.94 7.17
N LEU A 97 -13.75 10.34 6.98
CA LEU A 97 -13.62 8.94 6.58
C LEU A 97 -14.18 8.03 7.68
N TRP A 98 -13.60 8.02 8.88
CA TRP A 98 -14.04 7.09 9.94
C TRP A 98 -15.37 7.47 10.61
N GLN A 99 -15.81 8.74 10.50
CA GLN A 99 -17.14 9.15 10.99
C GLN A 99 -18.26 8.92 9.98
N SER A 100 -17.94 8.73 8.70
CA SER A 100 -18.97 8.40 7.73
C SER A 100 -19.57 7.04 8.08
N LYS A 101 -20.91 6.96 8.14
CA LYS A 101 -21.63 5.68 8.14
C LYS A 101 -21.60 5.02 6.75
N SER A 102 -20.61 5.37 5.93
CA SER A 102 -20.51 4.85 4.57
C SER A 102 -19.93 3.44 4.65
N THR A 103 -20.67 2.48 4.12
CA THR A 103 -20.22 1.09 3.90
C THR A 103 -19.08 0.95 2.89
N GLU A 104 -18.53 2.07 2.41
CA GLU A 104 -17.52 2.16 1.34
C GLU A 104 -16.11 2.54 1.85
N LEU A 105 -15.93 2.59 3.17
CA LEU A 105 -14.63 2.38 3.81
C LEU A 105 -14.53 0.97 4.34
#